data_AF-A0A6P6S3H6-F1
#
_entry.id   AF-A0A6P6S3H6-F1
#
_cell.length_a   1.000
_cell.length_b   1.000
_cell.length_c   1.000
_cell.angle_alpha   90.00
_cell.angle_beta   90.00
_cell.angle_gamma   90.00
#
_symmetry.space_group_name_H-M   'P 1'
#
loop_
_entity.id
_entity.type
_entity.pdbx_description
1 polymer ?
#
loop_
_entity_poly.entity_id
_entity_poly.type
_entity_poly.pdbx_seq_one_letter_code
_entity_poly.pdbx_strand_id
1 'polypeptide(L)'
;MASPGGGWCLIESDPGVFCSLVERIGVKGVSFSEVYGLDEGSFESLEAPETNRKILGFVFLFNWTKDNKRHGEDSREPIDSTDEEAPFFATQGPLCVGECESSDWKEVVRKEILRRVEEIQARGEELRFNLLAVTTNPLDNINKALKEAQRTAELAAAKQSGEPLEEGESNCLPSDPKELEQEWERENARRCHDFTPFVLCALRHLAKKGELLKAVHRATEAAAAEEAAAAQTARRGKTSKGGNAARRGAQEAARGGETARGWETARGGKIT
;
A
#
# COMPACT_ATOMS: atom_id res chain seq x y z
N MET A 1 4.68 29.01 -18.31
CA MET A 1 3.38 29.19 -18.96
C MET A 1 2.82 27.79 -19.21
N ALA A 2 1.95 27.29 -18.33
CA ALA A 2 1.29 26.00 -18.52
C ALA A 2 0.35 26.08 -19.73
N SER A 3 0.30 25.02 -20.54
CA SER A 3 -0.58 24.94 -21.72
C SER A 3 -2.05 24.94 -21.28
N PRO A 4 -2.97 25.62 -21.99
CA PRO A 4 -4.37 25.79 -21.61
C PRO A 4 -5.22 24.58 -22.01
N GLY A 5 -4.76 23.36 -21.71
CA GLY A 5 -5.55 22.14 -21.83
C GLY A 5 -5.99 21.71 -20.46
N GLY A 6 -7.30 21.65 -20.21
CA GLY A 6 -7.90 21.02 -19.03
C GLY A 6 -7.61 19.52 -19.02
N GLY A 7 -6.36 19.17 -18.74
CA GLY A 7 -5.89 17.80 -18.63
C GLY A 7 -6.03 17.31 -17.19
N TRP A 8 -6.33 16.02 -17.06
CA TRP A 8 -6.29 15.33 -15.78
C TRP A 8 -4.83 15.18 -15.32
N CYS A 9 -4.55 15.51 -14.06
CA CYS A 9 -3.25 15.25 -13.43
C CYS A 9 -3.25 13.87 -12.78
N LEU A 10 -2.09 13.22 -12.76
CA LEU A 10 -1.89 12.05 -11.91
C LEU A 10 -1.95 12.48 -10.45
N ILE A 11 -2.64 11.70 -9.62
CA ILE A 11 -2.75 11.91 -8.18
C ILE A 11 -1.93 10.86 -7.44
N GLU A 12 -1.41 11.24 -6.27
CA GLU A 12 -0.75 10.31 -5.36
C GLU A 12 -1.79 9.35 -4.74
N SER A 13 -1.38 8.11 -4.52
CA SER A 13 -2.18 7.10 -3.82
C SER A 13 -2.14 7.32 -2.30
N ASP A 14 -2.61 8.47 -1.84
CA ASP A 14 -2.60 8.86 -0.43
C ASP A 14 -4.04 9.05 0.09
N PRO A 15 -4.40 8.47 1.25
CA PRO A 15 -5.77 8.54 1.76
C PRO A 15 -6.23 9.99 1.97
N GLY A 16 -5.35 10.91 2.38
CA GLY A 16 -5.68 12.33 2.56
C GLY A 16 -6.01 13.04 1.24
N VAL A 17 -5.33 12.69 0.15
CA VAL A 17 -5.65 13.19 -1.20
C VAL A 17 -7.04 12.72 -1.62
N PHE A 18 -7.36 11.44 -1.40
CA PHE A 18 -8.68 10.87 -1.74
C PHE A 18 -9.81 11.43 -0.86
N CYS A 19 -9.59 11.59 0.45
CA CYS A 19 -10.54 12.26 1.35
C CYS A 19 -10.85 13.68 0.85
N SER A 20 -9.82 14.50 0.63
CA SER A 20 -10.00 15.88 0.18
C SER A 20 -10.66 15.96 -1.21
N LEU A 21 -10.35 15.01 -2.10
CA LEU A 21 -10.98 14.93 -3.42
C LEU A 21 -12.48 14.66 -3.31
N VAL A 22 -12.87 13.65 -2.54
CA VAL A 22 -14.27 13.23 -2.39
C VAL A 22 -15.11 14.30 -1.69
N GLU A 23 -14.53 14.99 -0.71
CA GLU A 23 -15.13 16.16 -0.07
C GLU A 23 -15.34 17.33 -1.04
N ARG A 24 -14.34 17.62 -1.89
CA ARG A 24 -14.46 18.68 -2.93
C ARG A 24 -15.50 18.37 -3.99
N ILE A 25 -15.71 17.09 -4.28
CA ILE A 25 -16.79 16.62 -5.17
C ILE A 25 -18.16 16.75 -4.48
N GLY A 26 -18.20 16.91 -3.15
CA GLY A 26 -19.41 17.17 -2.37
C GLY A 26 -19.99 15.94 -1.67
N VAL A 27 -19.28 14.81 -1.69
CA VAL A 27 -19.67 13.60 -0.95
C VAL A 27 -19.31 13.78 0.52
N LYS A 28 -20.24 13.42 1.41
CA LYS A 28 -20.10 13.55 2.86
C LYS A 28 -20.19 12.20 3.53
N GLY A 29 -19.61 12.07 4.73
CA GLY A 29 -19.68 10.85 5.53
C GLY A 29 -18.82 9.69 5.01
N VAL A 30 -17.90 9.96 4.09
CA VAL A 30 -16.95 8.97 3.54
C VAL A 30 -15.53 9.42 3.83
N SER A 31 -14.69 8.49 4.23
CA SER A 31 -13.25 8.68 4.41
C SER A 31 -12.48 7.53 3.77
N PHE A 32 -11.19 7.74 3.52
CA PHE A 32 -10.28 6.72 3.02
C PHE A 32 -9.25 6.36 4.09
N SER A 33 -8.86 5.10 4.14
CA SER A 33 -7.82 4.60 5.05
C SER A 33 -6.91 3.64 4.32
N GLU A 34 -5.61 3.73 4.56
CA GLU A 34 -4.66 2.79 3.98
C GLU A 34 -4.75 1.44 4.68
N VAL A 35 -4.65 0.36 3.90
CA VAL A 35 -4.72 -1.01 4.38
C VAL A 35 -3.34 -1.64 4.29
N TYR A 36 -2.72 -1.89 5.44
CA TYR A 36 -1.35 -2.41 5.53
C TYR A 36 -1.25 -3.94 5.46
N GLY A 37 -2.35 -4.64 5.70
CA GLY A 37 -2.41 -6.11 5.68
C GLY A 37 -3.65 -6.63 4.97
N LEU A 38 -3.48 -7.77 4.30
CA LEU A 38 -4.56 -8.50 3.64
C LEU A 38 -5.09 -9.63 4.52
N ASP A 39 -4.87 -9.57 5.83
CA ASP A 39 -5.39 -10.51 6.80
C ASP A 39 -6.73 -10.03 7.41
N GLU A 40 -7.48 -10.96 7.99
CA GLU A 40 -8.80 -10.65 8.58
C GLU A 40 -8.66 -9.66 9.73
N GLY A 41 -7.61 -9.81 10.54
CA GLY A 41 -7.31 -8.91 11.67
C GLY A 41 -7.05 -7.48 11.22
N SER A 42 -6.44 -7.27 10.05
CA SER A 42 -6.27 -5.94 9.46
C SER A 42 -7.59 -5.28 9.09
N PHE A 43 -8.57 -6.04 8.61
CA PHE A 43 -9.90 -5.50 8.29
C PHE A 43 -10.74 -5.28 9.56
N GLU A 44 -10.66 -6.19 10.53
CA GLU A 44 -11.31 -6.05 11.83
C GLU A 44 -10.77 -4.83 12.60
N SER A 45 -9.46 -4.60 12.56
CA SER A 45 -8.83 -3.42 13.18
C SER A 45 -9.36 -2.11 12.61
N LEU A 46 -9.68 -2.09 11.30
CA LEU A 46 -10.28 -0.92 10.65
C LEU A 46 -11.76 -0.72 11.00
N GLU A 47 -12.47 -1.78 11.40
CA GLU A 47 -13.87 -1.73 11.84
C GLU A 47 -14.02 -1.85 13.36
N ALA A 48 -12.91 -1.72 14.10
CA ALA A 48 -12.90 -1.95 15.52
C ALA A 48 -13.84 -0.95 16.23
N PRO A 49 -14.53 -1.34 17.32
CA PRO A 49 -15.54 -0.50 17.98
C PRO A 49 -15.03 0.90 18.35
N GLU A 50 -13.75 1.00 18.73
CA GLU A 50 -13.06 2.26 19.04
C GLU A 50 -12.89 3.20 17.84
N THR A 51 -12.82 2.67 16.61
CA THR A 51 -12.68 3.47 15.40
C THR A 51 -14.02 3.97 14.87
N ASN A 52 -15.11 3.28 15.21
CA ASN A 52 -16.48 3.56 14.75
C ASN A 52 -16.57 3.73 13.22
N ARG A 53 -15.79 2.94 12.48
CA ARG A 53 -15.73 2.91 11.02
C ARG A 53 -16.42 1.66 10.50
N LYS A 54 -17.00 1.78 9.30
CA LYS A 54 -17.51 0.65 8.53
C LYS A 54 -16.91 0.71 7.13
N ILE A 55 -16.39 -0.41 6.66
CA ILE A 55 -15.81 -0.51 5.31
C ILE A 55 -16.98 -0.57 4.30
N LEU A 56 -16.90 0.29 3.29
CA LEU A 56 -17.84 0.41 2.18
C LEU A 56 -17.30 -0.22 0.90
N GLY A 57 -15.97 -0.27 0.74
CA GLY A 57 -15.32 -0.80 -0.44
C GLY A 57 -13.80 -0.73 -0.34
N PHE A 58 -13.13 -1.24 -1.37
CA PHE A 58 -11.68 -1.20 -1.48
C PHE A 58 -11.26 -0.63 -2.84
N VAL A 59 -10.17 0.13 -2.84
CA VAL A 59 -9.50 0.63 -4.04
C VAL A 59 -8.13 -0.01 -4.10
N PHE A 60 -7.93 -0.90 -5.07
CA PHE A 60 -6.66 -1.59 -5.28
C PHE A 60 -5.92 -0.96 -6.47
N LEU A 61 -4.83 -0.25 -6.17
CA LEU A 61 -3.97 0.37 -7.16
C LEU A 61 -2.74 -0.51 -7.39
N PHE A 62 -2.44 -0.81 -8.65
CA PHE A 62 -1.27 -1.59 -9.03
C PHE A 62 -0.71 -1.07 -10.37
N ASN A 63 0.56 -1.36 -10.65
CA ASN A 63 1.16 -0.95 -11.92
C ASN A 63 0.51 -1.70 -13.09
N TRP A 64 -0.08 -0.96 -14.03
CA TRP A 64 -0.75 -1.57 -15.18
C TRP A 64 0.25 -1.96 -16.27
N THR A 65 0.19 -3.21 -16.71
CA THR A 65 0.97 -3.71 -17.85
C THR A 65 0.08 -4.04 -19.04
N LYS A 66 0.53 -3.67 -20.24
CA LYS A 66 -0.15 -3.78 -21.55
C LYS A 66 -0.39 -5.22 -22.04
N ASP A 67 -0.16 -6.23 -21.22
CA ASP A 67 -0.08 -7.60 -21.73
C ASP A 67 -1.45 -8.11 -22.22
N ASN A 68 -1.47 -8.48 -23.49
CA ASN A 68 -2.61 -8.89 -24.32
C ASN A 68 -3.34 -10.14 -23.80
N LYS A 69 -2.81 -10.80 -22.76
CA LYS A 69 -3.34 -12.04 -22.19
C LYS A 69 -4.56 -11.86 -21.28
N ARG A 70 -4.88 -10.64 -20.82
CA ARG A 70 -6.13 -10.40 -20.05
C ARG A 70 -7.40 -10.66 -20.86
N HIS A 71 -7.32 -10.63 -22.19
CA HIS A 71 -8.46 -10.96 -23.04
C HIS A 71 -8.71 -12.48 -23.21
N GLY A 72 -7.85 -13.35 -22.65
CA GLY A 72 -7.94 -14.79 -22.90
C GLY A 72 -8.09 -15.70 -21.68
N GLU A 73 -7.93 -15.21 -20.45
CA GLU A 73 -7.79 -16.09 -19.27
C GLU A 73 -8.74 -15.75 -18.09
N ASP A 74 -9.36 -14.56 -18.07
CA ASP A 74 -10.48 -14.28 -17.17
C ASP A 74 -11.79 -14.55 -17.92
N SER A 75 -12.30 -15.78 -17.82
CA SER A 75 -13.48 -16.28 -18.54
C SER A 75 -14.81 -15.67 -18.08
N ARG A 76 -14.76 -14.69 -17.18
CA ARG A 76 -15.94 -14.05 -16.57
C ARG A 76 -16.46 -12.95 -17.50
N GLU A 77 -17.70 -13.08 -17.94
CA GLU A 77 -18.36 -12.07 -18.78
C GLU A 77 -18.73 -10.83 -17.95
N PRO A 78 -18.61 -9.62 -18.52
CA PRO A 78 -19.09 -8.39 -17.89
C PRO A 78 -20.59 -8.49 -17.55
N ILE A 79 -20.97 -7.95 -16.39
CA ILE A 79 -22.37 -8.02 -15.88
C ILE A 79 -23.35 -7.32 -16.82
N ASP A 80 -22.91 -6.30 -17.55
CA ASP A 80 -23.71 -5.59 -18.54
C ASP A 80 -22.87 -5.25 -19.78
N SER A 81 -23.07 -6.03 -20.85
CA SER A 81 -22.37 -5.85 -22.12
C SER A 81 -23.17 -5.00 -23.12
N THR A 82 -24.27 -4.36 -22.68
CA THR A 82 -25.22 -3.68 -23.59
C THR A 82 -25.15 -2.15 -23.61
N ASP A 83 -24.33 -1.53 -22.77
CA ASP A 83 -24.17 -0.06 -22.74
C ASP A 83 -23.10 0.43 -23.74
N GLU A 84 -23.56 0.86 -24.91
CA GLU A 84 -22.75 1.50 -25.98
C GLU A 84 -22.13 2.86 -25.57
N GLU A 85 -22.38 3.36 -24.36
CA GLU A 85 -21.80 4.60 -23.82
C GLU A 85 -20.67 4.39 -22.78
N ALA A 86 -20.18 3.17 -22.60
CA ALA A 86 -19.06 2.92 -21.70
C ALA A 86 -17.76 3.59 -22.21
N PRO A 87 -17.06 4.41 -21.41
CA PRO A 87 -15.85 5.09 -21.84
C PRO A 87 -14.72 4.11 -22.18
N PHE A 88 -13.96 4.37 -23.25
CA PHE A 88 -12.97 3.49 -23.89
C PHE A 88 -11.88 2.88 -22.98
N PHE A 89 -11.60 3.44 -21.80
CA PHE A 89 -10.68 2.83 -20.83
C PHE A 89 -11.33 1.68 -20.02
N ALA A 90 -12.65 1.52 -20.15
CA ALA A 90 -13.49 0.49 -19.54
C ALA A 90 -14.09 -0.42 -20.63
N THR A 91 -13.26 -0.91 -21.57
CA THR A 91 -13.61 -2.12 -22.35
C THR A 91 -13.77 -3.36 -21.45
N GLN A 92 -13.54 -3.21 -20.14
CA GLN A 92 -13.92 -4.13 -19.08
C GLN A 92 -15.14 -3.54 -18.37
N GLY A 93 -16.32 -4.10 -18.61
CA GLY A 93 -17.49 -3.79 -17.79
C GLY A 93 -17.33 -4.34 -16.36
N PRO A 94 -18.29 -4.07 -15.47
CA PRO A 94 -18.24 -4.58 -14.10
C PRO A 94 -18.05 -6.09 -14.09
N LEU A 95 -17.01 -6.55 -13.38
CA LEU A 95 -16.68 -7.96 -13.25
C LEU A 95 -17.33 -8.52 -11.98
N CYS A 96 -18.18 -9.54 -12.12
CA CYS A 96 -18.68 -10.27 -10.97
C CYS A 96 -17.56 -11.14 -10.38
N VAL A 97 -17.06 -10.76 -9.20
CA VAL A 97 -15.97 -11.47 -8.54
C VAL A 97 -16.44 -12.72 -7.80
N GLY A 98 -17.68 -12.72 -7.29
CA GLY A 98 -18.30 -13.86 -6.62
C GLY A 98 -19.61 -13.49 -5.94
N GLU A 99 -20.37 -14.50 -5.56
CA GLU A 99 -21.56 -14.35 -4.71
C GLU A 99 -21.13 -14.10 -3.26
N CYS A 100 -21.81 -13.19 -2.58
CA CYS A 100 -21.57 -12.91 -1.17
C CYS A 100 -22.88 -12.67 -0.42
N GLU A 101 -22.92 -13.09 0.85
CA GLU A 101 -23.90 -12.60 1.81
C GLU A 101 -23.46 -11.24 2.38
N SER A 102 -24.40 -10.45 2.93
CA SER A 102 -24.14 -9.03 3.25
C SER A 102 -23.00 -8.76 4.24
N SER A 103 -22.57 -9.76 5.04
CA SER A 103 -21.46 -9.62 5.99
C SER A 103 -20.10 -10.09 5.46
N ASP A 104 -20.07 -11.00 4.49
CA ASP A 104 -18.87 -11.81 4.18
C ASP A 104 -18.18 -11.40 2.87
N TRP A 105 -18.68 -10.35 2.21
CA TRP A 105 -18.14 -9.83 0.96
C TRP A 105 -16.66 -9.43 1.06
N LYS A 106 -16.18 -9.05 2.26
CA LYS A 106 -14.78 -8.70 2.53
C LYS A 106 -13.83 -9.87 2.24
N GLU A 107 -14.23 -11.09 2.58
CA GLU A 107 -13.43 -12.30 2.32
C GLU A 107 -13.40 -12.67 0.82
N VAL A 108 -14.49 -12.40 0.09
CA VAL A 108 -14.52 -12.55 -1.37
C VAL A 108 -13.54 -11.57 -2.02
N VAL A 109 -13.57 -10.31 -1.61
CA VAL A 109 -12.65 -9.27 -2.12
C VAL A 109 -11.20 -9.60 -1.76
N ARG A 110 -10.95 -10.05 -0.53
CA ARG A 110 -9.62 -10.47 -0.06
C ARG A 110 -9.00 -11.53 -0.96
N LYS A 111 -9.76 -12.60 -1.27
CA LYS A 111 -9.31 -13.69 -2.14
C LYS A 111 -8.97 -13.20 -3.54
N GLU A 112 -9.78 -12.30 -4.09
CA GLU A 112 -9.53 -11.72 -5.42
C GLU A 112 -8.29 -10.81 -5.43
N ILE A 113 -8.09 -9.98 -4.39
CA ILE A 113 -6.87 -9.15 -4.27
C ILE A 113 -5.64 -10.05 -4.17
N LEU A 114 -5.67 -11.11 -3.36
CA LEU A 114 -4.56 -12.06 -3.22
C LEU A 114 -4.25 -12.76 -4.54
N ARG A 115 -5.27 -13.27 -5.24
CA ARG A 115 -5.12 -13.84 -6.58
C ARG A 115 -4.41 -12.86 -7.51
N ARG A 116 -4.81 -11.59 -7.50
CA ARG A 116 -4.23 -10.55 -8.34
C ARG A 116 -2.79 -10.21 -7.97
N VAL A 117 -2.47 -10.21 -6.68
CA VAL A 117 -1.09 -10.02 -6.17
C VAL A 117 -0.19 -11.17 -6.63
N GLU A 118 -0.64 -12.42 -6.51
CA GLU A 118 0.09 -13.61 -6.99
C GLU A 118 0.35 -13.55 -8.49
N GLU A 119 -0.65 -13.14 -9.28
CA GLU A 119 -0.50 -12.96 -10.73
C GLU A 119 0.55 -11.90 -11.09
N ILE A 120 0.64 -10.81 -10.32
CA ILE A 120 1.66 -9.77 -10.52
C ILE A 120 3.05 -10.29 -10.15
N GLN A 121 3.17 -11.02 -9.04
CA GLN A 121 4.44 -11.61 -8.59
C GLN A 121 4.94 -12.69 -9.56
N ALA A 122 4.05 -13.53 -10.09
CA ALA A 122 4.38 -14.60 -11.03
C ALA A 122 5.00 -14.07 -12.34
N ARG A 123 4.71 -12.81 -12.69
CA ARG A 123 5.31 -12.13 -13.85
C ARG A 123 6.74 -11.67 -13.62
N GLY A 124 7.25 -11.76 -12.39
CA GLY A 124 8.59 -11.30 -12.01
C GLY A 124 8.71 -9.78 -11.94
N GLU A 125 7.58 -9.07 -11.85
CA GLU A 125 7.55 -7.62 -11.69
C GLU A 125 7.81 -7.23 -10.23
N GLU A 126 8.35 -6.02 -10.04
CA GLU A 126 8.46 -5.42 -8.70
C GLU A 126 7.05 -5.21 -8.15
N LEU A 127 6.74 -5.86 -7.02
CA LEU A 127 5.43 -5.79 -6.38
C LEU A 127 5.23 -4.40 -5.76
N ARG A 128 4.61 -3.51 -6.53
CA ARG A 128 4.19 -2.17 -6.08
C ARG A 128 2.69 -2.04 -6.25
N PHE A 129 1.98 -2.07 -5.13
CA PHE A 129 0.55 -1.84 -5.07
C PHE A 129 0.21 -0.97 -3.86
N ASN A 130 -0.94 -0.34 -3.89
CA ASN A 130 -1.55 0.34 -2.76
C ASN A 130 -3.00 -0.17 -2.62
N LEU A 131 -3.41 -0.41 -1.38
CA LEU A 131 -4.78 -0.77 -1.05
C LEU A 131 -5.36 0.30 -0.11
N LEU A 132 -6.42 0.95 -0.56
CA LEU A 132 -7.20 1.89 0.25
C LEU A 132 -8.56 1.27 0.57
N ALA A 133 -8.98 1.34 1.82
CA ALA A 133 -10.35 1.08 2.23
C ALA A 133 -11.16 2.37 2.17
N VAL A 134 -12.33 2.30 1.54
CA VAL A 134 -13.36 3.33 1.62
C VAL A 134 -14.17 3.03 2.87
N THR A 135 -14.22 3.95 3.83
CA THR A 135 -14.94 3.77 5.09
C THR A 135 -15.96 4.87 5.31
N THR A 136 -16.90 4.64 6.23
CA THR A 136 -17.67 5.75 6.82
C THR A 136 -16.74 6.69 7.59
N ASN A 137 -17.08 7.99 7.61
CA ASN A 137 -16.27 8.97 8.31
C ASN A 137 -16.37 8.75 9.84
N PRO A 138 -15.26 8.43 10.54
CA PRO A 138 -15.27 8.19 11.97
C PRO A 138 -15.72 9.42 12.76
N LEU A 139 -15.38 10.63 12.29
CA LEU A 139 -15.74 11.88 12.95
C LEU A 139 -17.25 12.07 13.02
N ASP A 140 -17.95 11.79 11.92
CA ASP A 140 -19.41 11.92 11.88
C ASP A 140 -20.10 10.94 12.82
N ASN A 141 -19.61 9.70 12.87
CA ASN A 141 -20.17 8.67 13.74
C ASN A 141 -19.89 8.96 15.23
N ILE A 142 -18.67 9.40 15.55
CA ILE A 142 -18.29 9.81 16.92
C ILE A 142 -19.10 11.04 17.34
N ASN A 143 -19.20 12.08 16.50
CA ASN A 143 -19.99 13.28 16.79
C ASN A 143 -21.47 12.95 17.00
N LYS A 144 -22.01 11.99 16.23
CA LYS A 144 -23.38 11.51 16.42
C LYS A 144 -23.55 10.79 17.75
N ALA A 145 -22.65 9.86 18.08
CA ALA A 145 -22.67 9.14 19.35
C ALA A 145 -22.53 10.10 20.56
N LEU A 146 -21.68 11.12 20.44
CA LEU A 146 -21.45 12.12 21.48
C LEU A 146 -22.68 13.01 21.69
N LYS A 147 -23.36 13.43 20.62
CA LYS A 147 -24.66 14.12 20.71
C LYS A 147 -25.75 13.26 21.34
N GLU A 148 -25.78 11.97 21.02
CA GLU A 148 -26.74 11.03 21.61
C GLU A 148 -26.47 10.85 23.12
N ALA A 149 -25.21 10.70 23.52
CA ALA A 149 -24.80 10.60 24.91
C ALA A 149 -25.06 11.90 25.71
N GLN A 150 -24.82 13.07 25.12
CA GLN A 150 -25.16 14.36 25.72
C GLN A 150 -26.67 14.47 25.95
N ARG A 151 -27.48 14.11 24.95
CA ARG A 151 -28.95 14.17 25.05
C ARG A 151 -29.48 13.22 26.13
N THR A 152 -28.92 12.02 26.27
CA THR A 152 -29.33 11.09 27.33
C THR A 152 -28.90 11.59 28.72
N ALA A 153 -27.71 12.19 28.84
CA ALA A 153 -27.26 12.83 30.06
C ALA A 153 -28.13 14.04 30.45
N GLU A 154 -28.49 14.90 29.51
CA GLU A 154 -29.41 16.04 29.73
C GLU A 154 -30.81 15.57 30.16
N LEU A 155 -31.35 14.53 29.52
CA LEU A 155 -32.63 13.92 29.90
C LEU A 155 -32.60 13.26 31.28
N ALA A 156 -31.45 12.73 31.69
CA ALA A 156 -31.22 12.18 33.03
C ALA A 156 -31.07 13.31 34.08
N ALA A 157 -30.33 14.36 33.76
CA ALA A 157 -30.14 15.55 34.59
C ALA A 157 -31.46 16.33 34.78
N ALA A 158 -32.31 16.42 33.76
CA ALA A 158 -33.64 17.02 33.89
C ALA A 158 -34.59 16.23 34.80
N LYS A 159 -34.30 14.96 35.11
CA LYS A 159 -35.07 14.11 36.03
C LYS A 159 -34.52 14.09 37.46
N GLN A 160 -33.32 14.61 37.70
CA GLN A 160 -32.69 14.69 39.01
C GLN A 160 -32.23 16.13 39.24
N SER A 161 -33.00 16.89 40.02
CA SER A 161 -32.57 18.17 40.56
C SER A 161 -31.35 17.96 41.46
N GLY A 162 -30.17 18.40 41.00
CA GLY A 162 -28.96 18.61 41.78
C GLY A 162 -27.97 17.45 41.79
N GLU A 163 -26.91 17.55 40.99
CA GLU A 163 -25.53 17.85 41.44
C GLU A 163 -24.62 18.03 40.21
N PRO A 164 -23.58 18.89 40.25
CA PRO A 164 -22.63 19.04 39.15
C PRO A 164 -21.60 17.91 39.20
N LEU A 165 -21.50 17.14 38.12
CA LEU A 165 -20.44 16.15 37.94
C LEU A 165 -19.18 16.86 37.42
N GLU A 166 -18.10 16.75 38.16
CA GLU A 166 -16.79 17.26 37.74
C GLU A 166 -16.27 16.49 36.53
N GLU A 167 -15.89 17.25 35.50
CA GLU A 167 -15.17 16.75 34.33
C GLU A 167 -13.76 16.33 34.77
N GLY A 168 -13.58 15.03 34.99
CA GLY A 168 -12.26 14.44 35.17
C GLY A 168 -11.48 14.56 33.87
N GLU A 169 -10.49 15.45 33.83
CA GLU A 169 -9.47 15.54 32.79
C GLU A 169 -8.70 14.20 32.71
N SER A 170 -9.19 13.29 31.88
CA SER A 170 -8.46 12.08 31.52
C SER A 170 -7.43 12.43 30.47
N ASN A 171 -6.23 12.76 30.94
CA ASN A 171 -5.03 12.92 30.15
C ASN A 171 -4.66 11.56 29.51
N CYS A 172 -5.07 11.30 28.26
CA CYS A 172 -4.65 10.13 27.47
C CYS A 172 -4.71 10.41 25.96
N LEU A 173 -3.54 10.25 25.31
CA LEU A 173 -3.30 10.05 23.87
C LEU A 173 -3.52 11.27 22.94
N PRO A 174 -2.51 11.66 22.14
CA PRO A 174 -2.74 12.61 21.06
C PRO A 174 -3.52 11.89 19.97
N SER A 175 -4.72 12.38 19.64
CA SER A 175 -5.32 12.34 18.30
C SER A 175 -6.73 12.91 18.40
N ASP A 176 -6.86 14.20 18.71
CA ASP A 176 -8.10 14.89 18.38
C ASP A 176 -8.27 14.74 16.86
N PRO A 177 -9.35 14.17 16.33
CA PRO A 177 -9.44 13.89 14.90
C PRO A 177 -9.39 15.17 14.03
N LYS A 178 -9.63 16.33 14.67
CA LYS A 178 -9.41 17.66 14.09
C LYS A 178 -7.94 17.97 13.85
N GLU A 179 -7.02 17.50 14.69
CA GLU A 179 -5.58 17.66 14.48
C GLU A 179 -5.13 16.85 13.26
N LEU A 180 -5.63 15.63 13.11
CA LEU A 180 -5.34 14.79 11.94
C LEU A 180 -5.85 15.43 10.63
N GLU A 181 -7.05 16.01 10.66
CA GLU A 181 -7.61 16.75 9.53
C GLU A 181 -6.75 17.99 9.19
N GLN A 182 -6.32 18.76 10.19
CA GLN A 182 -5.41 19.88 10.00
C GLN A 182 -4.04 19.46 9.46
N GLU A 183 -3.53 18.30 9.88
CA GLU A 183 -2.29 17.73 9.34
C GLU A 183 -2.46 17.34 7.88
N TRP A 184 -3.57 16.72 7.51
CA TRP A 184 -3.91 16.39 6.12
C TRP A 184 -4.09 17.62 5.26
N GLU A 185 -4.79 18.65 5.74
CA GLU A 185 -4.94 19.91 5.03
C GLU A 185 -3.59 20.61 4.81
N ARG A 186 -2.77 20.66 5.87
CA ARG A 186 -1.43 21.25 5.81
C ARG A 186 -0.54 20.49 4.85
N GLU A 187 -0.60 19.16 4.87
CA GLU A 187 0.14 18.30 3.96
C GLU A 187 -0.34 18.47 2.52
N ASN A 188 -1.65 18.49 2.28
CA ASN A 188 -2.21 18.73 0.95
C ASN A 188 -1.85 20.13 0.42
N ALA A 189 -1.82 21.14 1.28
CA ALA A 189 -1.34 22.48 0.95
C ALA A 189 0.15 22.46 0.56
N ARG A 190 0.98 21.64 1.21
CA ARG A 190 2.38 21.42 0.79
C ARG A 190 2.44 20.74 -0.58
N ARG A 191 1.65 19.69 -0.82
CA ARG A 191 1.65 18.94 -2.09
C ARG A 191 1.20 19.79 -3.27
N CYS A 192 0.27 20.72 -3.04
CA CYS A 192 -0.21 21.65 -4.06
C CYS A 192 0.62 22.94 -4.16
N HIS A 193 1.66 23.12 -3.34
CA HIS A 193 2.46 24.34 -3.34
C HIS A 193 3.53 24.34 -4.44
N ASP A 194 3.60 25.41 -5.23
CA ASP A 194 4.69 25.62 -6.18
C ASP A 194 5.97 26.06 -5.46
N PHE A 195 6.90 25.12 -5.25
CA PHE A 195 8.19 25.41 -4.62
C PHE A 195 9.20 26.08 -5.54
N THR A 196 8.92 26.26 -6.83
CA THR A 196 9.86 26.84 -7.81
C THR A 196 10.41 28.21 -7.37
N PRO A 197 9.57 29.17 -6.92
CA PRO A 197 10.07 30.47 -6.48
C PRO A 197 10.97 30.37 -5.24
N PHE A 198 10.59 29.50 -4.29
CA PHE A 198 11.36 29.26 -3.07
C PHE A 198 12.74 28.68 -3.38
N VAL A 199 12.80 27.60 -4.18
CA VAL A 199 14.06 26.95 -4.57
C VAL A 199 14.97 27.92 -5.32
N LEU A 200 14.43 28.67 -6.29
CA LEU A 200 15.22 29.66 -7.03
C LEU A 200 15.76 30.77 -6.11
N CYS A 201 14.98 31.21 -5.12
CA CYS A 201 15.44 32.19 -4.14
C CYS A 201 16.52 31.62 -3.20
N ALA A 202 16.36 30.38 -2.74
CA ALA A 202 17.34 29.69 -1.91
C ALA A 202 18.68 29.51 -2.66
N LEU A 203 18.64 29.00 -3.89
CA LEU A 203 19.81 28.86 -4.75
C LEU A 203 20.52 30.19 -4.98
N ARG A 204 19.75 31.26 -5.25
CA ARG A 204 20.30 32.61 -5.43
C ARG A 204 21.00 33.11 -4.17
N HIS A 205 20.44 32.86 -2.98
CA HIS A 205 21.08 33.25 -1.71
C HIS A 205 22.33 32.43 -1.40
N LEU A 206 22.30 31.12 -1.65
CA LEU A 206 23.46 30.24 -1.47
C LEU A 206 24.59 30.59 -2.44
N ALA A 207 24.27 30.96 -3.68
CA ALA A 207 25.23 31.45 -4.65
C ALA A 207 25.87 32.78 -4.19
N LYS A 208 25.05 33.74 -3.73
CA LYS A 208 25.55 35.02 -3.18
C LYS A 208 26.45 34.84 -1.96
N LYS A 209 26.18 33.84 -1.12
CA LYS A 209 27.01 33.49 0.04
C LYS A 209 28.26 32.67 -0.32
N GLY A 210 28.40 32.22 -1.57
CA GLY A 210 29.51 31.37 -2.01
C GLY A 210 29.47 29.94 -1.48
N GLU A 211 28.35 29.50 -0.91
CA GLU A 211 28.18 28.16 -0.32
C GLU A 211 27.63 27.13 -1.31
N LEU A 212 27.00 27.59 -2.40
CA LEU A 212 26.35 26.71 -3.37
C LEU A 212 27.31 25.69 -4.00
N LEU A 213 28.46 26.14 -4.53
CA LEU A 213 29.42 25.26 -5.18
C LEU A 213 30.05 24.26 -4.20
N LYS A 214 30.31 24.68 -2.95
CA LYS A 214 30.82 23.81 -1.89
C LYS A 214 29.82 22.70 -1.57
N ALA A 215 28.53 23.04 -1.48
CA ALA A 215 27.46 22.07 -1.25
C ALA A 215 27.32 21.08 -2.42
N VAL A 216 27.41 21.57 -3.67
CA VAL A 216 27.36 20.70 -4.86
C VAL A 216 28.53 19.72 -4.87
N HIS A 217 29.76 20.18 -4.66
CA HIS A 217 30.93 19.29 -4.63
C HIS A 217 30.81 18.21 -3.54
N ARG A 218 30.39 18.61 -2.33
CA ARG A 218 30.14 17.66 -1.23
C ARG A 218 29.06 16.64 -1.60
N ALA A 219 27.97 17.07 -2.22
CA ALA A 219 26.90 16.17 -2.65
C ALA A 219 27.38 15.20 -3.74
N THR A 220 28.18 15.66 -4.71
CA THR A 220 28.73 14.78 -5.76
C THR A 220 29.72 13.76 -5.22
N GLU A 221 30.58 14.17 -4.27
CA GLU A 221 31.52 13.26 -3.61
C GLU A 221 30.78 12.23 -2.75
N ALA A 222 29.74 12.66 -2.01
CA ALA A 222 28.91 11.76 -1.22
C ALA A 222 28.14 10.75 -2.10
N ALA A 223 27.56 11.19 -3.20
CA ALA A 223 26.86 10.32 -4.14
C ALA A 223 27.81 9.28 -4.78
N ALA A 224 29.01 9.70 -5.18
CA ALA A 224 30.03 8.79 -5.72
C ALA A 224 30.51 7.77 -4.68
N ALA A 225 30.64 8.18 -3.41
CA ALA A 225 31.00 7.29 -2.31
C ALA A 225 29.89 6.28 -2.00
N GLU A 226 28.62 6.70 -2.04
CA GLU A 226 27.46 5.83 -1.86
C GLU A 226 27.33 4.80 -2.98
N GLU A 227 27.52 5.21 -4.23
CA GLU A 227 27.51 4.31 -5.39
C GLU A 227 28.66 3.29 -5.33
N ALA A 228 29.85 3.72 -4.91
CA ALA A 228 30.98 2.83 -4.68
C ALA A 228 30.71 1.84 -3.53
N ALA A 229 30.06 2.28 -2.45
CA ALA A 229 29.68 1.42 -1.33
C ALA A 229 28.62 0.38 -1.74
N ALA A 230 27.60 0.78 -2.50
CA ALA A 230 26.59 -0.13 -3.06
C ALA A 230 27.19 -1.16 -4.03
N ALA A 231 28.17 -0.77 -4.84
CA ALA A 231 28.89 -1.70 -5.73
C ALA A 231 29.76 -2.71 -4.94
N GLN A 232 30.36 -2.29 -3.82
CA GLN A 232 31.15 -3.17 -2.95
C GLN A 232 30.28 -4.17 -2.19
N THR A 233 29.11 -3.77 -1.67
CA THR A 233 28.16 -4.68 -1.02
C THR A 233 27.58 -5.71 -2.00
N ALA A 234 27.25 -5.30 -3.23
CA ALA A 234 26.81 -6.19 -4.29
C ALA A 234 27.89 -7.23 -4.70
N ARG A 235 29.17 -6.84 -4.73
CA ARG A 235 30.29 -7.77 -4.97
C ARG A 235 30.48 -8.76 -3.83
N ARG A 236 30.40 -8.31 -2.57
CA ARG A 236 30.62 -9.15 -1.38
C ARG A 236 29.53 -10.23 -1.22
N GLY A 237 28.29 -9.93 -1.62
CA GLY A 237 27.19 -10.90 -1.68
C GLY A 237 27.40 -12.03 -2.71
N LYS A 238 28.08 -11.76 -3.84
CA LYS A 238 28.40 -12.77 -4.87
C LYS A 238 29.52 -13.72 -4.43
N THR A 239 30.55 -13.22 -3.73
CA THR A 239 31.66 -14.06 -3.22
C THR A 239 31.26 -15.03 -2.12
N SER A 240 30.25 -14.69 -1.29
CA SER A 240 29.73 -15.58 -0.24
C SER A 240 29.03 -16.82 -0.81
N LYS A 241 28.29 -16.69 -1.92
CA LYS A 241 27.57 -17.80 -2.58
C LYS A 241 28.51 -18.75 -3.33
N GLY A 242 29.64 -18.26 -3.86
CA GLY A 242 30.66 -19.07 -4.55
C GLY A 242 31.55 -19.90 -3.62
N GLY A 243 31.86 -19.39 -2.43
CA GLY A 243 32.73 -20.09 -1.46
C GLY A 243 32.11 -21.37 -0.86
N ASN A 244 30.79 -21.41 -0.71
CA ASN A 244 30.10 -22.57 -0.12
C ASN A 244 29.94 -23.74 -1.12
N ALA A 245 29.92 -23.46 -2.43
CA ALA A 245 29.89 -24.48 -3.48
C ALA A 245 31.24 -25.22 -3.62
N ALA A 246 32.35 -24.49 -3.56
CA ALA A 246 33.70 -25.08 -3.62
C ALA A 246 34.01 -25.98 -2.41
N ARG A 247 33.46 -25.65 -1.22
CA ARG A 247 33.67 -26.43 0.01
C ARG A 247 32.83 -27.71 0.07
N ARG A 248 31.64 -27.74 -0.56
CA ARG A 248 30.82 -28.96 -0.68
C ARG A 248 31.41 -29.97 -1.66
N GLY A 249 31.95 -29.53 -2.80
CA GLY A 249 32.59 -30.44 -3.77
C GLY A 249 33.82 -31.17 -3.23
N ALA A 250 34.60 -30.53 -2.35
CA ALA A 250 35.75 -31.17 -1.71
C ALA A 250 35.37 -32.26 -0.68
N GLN A 251 34.16 -32.19 -0.10
CA GLN A 251 33.70 -33.13 0.93
C GLN A 251 33.01 -34.38 0.35
N GLU A 252 32.47 -34.29 -0.88
CA GLU A 252 31.91 -35.45 -1.61
C GLU A 252 33.00 -36.32 -2.26
N ALA A 253 34.11 -35.75 -2.73
CA ALA A 253 35.22 -36.52 -3.31
C ALA A 253 35.92 -37.44 -2.29
N ALA A 254 35.86 -37.11 -0.99
CA ALA A 254 36.44 -37.94 0.08
C ALA A 254 35.55 -39.12 0.51
N ARG A 255 34.27 -39.17 0.09
CA ARG A 255 33.32 -40.23 0.46
C ARG A 255 33.04 -41.27 -0.63
N GLY A 256 33.55 -41.08 -1.85
CA GLY A 256 33.31 -41.98 -2.99
C GLY A 256 34.23 -43.22 -3.08
N GLY A 257 35.09 -43.47 -2.08
CA GLY A 257 36.12 -44.53 -2.14
C GLY A 257 35.73 -45.92 -1.62
N GLU A 258 34.58 -46.07 -0.96
CA GLU A 258 34.24 -47.32 -0.24
C GLU A 258 32.81 -47.77 -0.55
N THR A 259 32.55 -48.34 -1.73
CA THR A 259 31.49 -49.35 -1.93
C THR A 259 31.50 -49.86 -3.37
N ALA A 260 32.34 -50.86 -3.66
CA ALA A 260 32.15 -51.77 -4.80
C ALA A 260 32.97 -53.06 -4.56
N ARG A 261 32.52 -53.88 -3.61
CA ARG A 261 32.90 -55.30 -3.55
C ARG A 261 31.65 -56.12 -3.30
N GLY A 262 31.39 -57.05 -4.22
CA GLY A 262 30.45 -58.14 -4.05
C GLY A 262 29.16 -57.93 -4.84
N TRP A 263 29.08 -58.54 -6.02
CA TRP A 263 28.23 -59.70 -6.29
C TRP A 263 28.52 -60.23 -7.71
N GLU A 264 28.17 -61.49 -7.92
CA GLU A 264 28.20 -62.27 -9.18
C GLU A 264 29.47 -63.04 -9.57
N THR A 265 29.70 -64.08 -8.79
CA THR A 265 30.05 -65.42 -9.29
C THR A 265 28.81 -66.14 -9.83
N ALA A 266 28.76 -66.48 -11.13
CA ALA A 266 28.28 -67.78 -11.65
C ALA A 266 28.14 -67.80 -13.19
N ARG A 267 28.58 -68.94 -13.79
CA ARG A 267 28.45 -69.41 -15.19
C ARG A 267 29.53 -68.83 -16.12
N GLY A 268 30.59 -69.57 -16.45
CA GLY A 268 30.59 -70.72 -17.38
C GLY A 268 30.89 -70.18 -18.79
N GLY A 269 31.78 -70.68 -19.64
CA GLY A 269 32.62 -71.87 -19.77
C GLY A 269 33.29 -71.73 -21.15
N LYS A 270 34.49 -72.29 -21.29
CA LYS A 270 35.40 -72.28 -22.47
C LYS A 270 34.74 -72.44 -23.84
N ILE A 271 35.28 -71.74 -24.85
CA ILE A 271 35.57 -72.29 -26.18
C ILE A 271 36.92 -71.70 -26.68
N THR A 272 37.86 -72.62 -26.94
CA THR A 272 39.17 -72.55 -27.64
C THR A 272 40.19 -71.50 -27.24
#